data_AF-A0A2R6QKF5-F1
#
_entry.id   AF-A0A2R6QKF5-F1
#
_cell.length_a   1.000
_cell.length_b   1.000
_cell.length_c   1.000
_cell.angle_alpha   90.00
_cell.angle_beta   90.00
_cell.angle_gamma   90.00
#
_symmetry.space_group_name_H-M   'P 1'
#
loop_
_entity.id
_entity.type
_entity.pdbx_description
1 polymer ?
#
loop_
_entity_poly.entity_id
_entity_poly.type
_entity_poly.pdbx_seq_one_letter_code
_entity_poly.pdbx_strand_id
1 'polypeptide(L)'
;MTPPIETQNKVTSSHKTPHPPLNERILSSLTRRSVAAHPWHDLEIGPGAPTIFNCVVEISKGSKVKYELDKKTGMIMVDRVLYSSVVYPHNYGFIPRTLCEDNDPMDVLVIMQEPILPGCFLRAKAIGLMPMIDQGEKDDKIIAVCADDPEYRHYTDINELPPHRLAEIRRFFEDYKKNENKEVAVNDFLPASDAYEAIQHSMDLYADYIVESLRR
;
A
#
# COMPACT_ATOMS: atom_id res chain seq x y z
N MET A 1 -11.98 -80.79 15.45
CA MET A 1 -12.78 -80.33 16.60
C MET A 1 -12.47 -78.86 16.82
N THR A 2 -13.51 -78.02 16.73
CA THR A 2 -13.60 -76.58 17.08
C THR A 2 -13.33 -76.35 18.58
N PRO A 3 -13.10 -75.12 19.12
CA PRO A 3 -13.51 -73.81 18.58
C PRO A 3 -12.48 -72.65 18.62
N PRO A 4 -12.81 -71.51 17.98
CA PRO A 4 -12.14 -70.22 18.17
C PRO A 4 -12.63 -69.50 19.44
N ILE A 5 -11.82 -68.63 20.03
CA ILE A 5 -12.26 -67.65 21.03
C ILE A 5 -11.69 -66.26 20.71
N GLU A 6 -12.59 -65.30 20.94
CA GLU A 6 -12.64 -63.88 20.63
C GLU A 6 -11.51 -62.98 21.17
N THR A 7 -11.21 -61.99 20.32
CA THR A 7 -10.84 -60.59 20.57
C THR A 7 -10.44 -60.13 21.98
N GLN A 8 -9.26 -59.50 22.05
CA GLN A 8 -9.12 -58.22 22.76
C GLN A 8 -8.32 -57.21 21.94
N ASN A 9 -8.98 -56.07 21.68
CA ASN A 9 -8.40 -54.84 21.15
C ASN A 9 -7.28 -54.30 22.05
N LYS A 10 -6.11 -54.03 21.46
CA LYS A 10 -5.21 -52.97 21.92
C LYS A 10 -4.50 -52.38 20.71
N VAL A 11 -5.18 -51.45 20.04
CA VAL A 11 -4.50 -50.51 19.13
C VAL A 11 -3.67 -49.58 20.01
N THR A 12 -2.36 -49.65 19.79
CA THR A 12 -1.34 -48.84 20.43
C THR A 12 -1.56 -47.36 20.14
N SER A 13 -1.52 -46.57 21.21
CA SER A 13 -1.65 -45.11 21.21
C SER A 13 -0.61 -44.45 20.32
N SER A 14 -1.05 -43.60 19.39
CA SER A 14 -0.17 -42.68 18.66
C SER A 14 0.46 -41.69 19.63
N HIS A 15 1.79 -41.69 19.71
CA HIS A 15 2.54 -40.65 20.41
C HIS A 15 2.39 -39.32 19.67
N LYS A 16 1.45 -38.48 20.13
CA LYS A 16 1.47 -37.04 19.85
C LYS A 16 2.59 -36.42 20.69
N THR A 17 3.59 -35.87 20.04
CA THR A 17 4.60 -35.01 20.66
C THR A 17 3.91 -33.87 21.41
N PRO A 18 4.24 -33.61 22.69
CA PRO A 18 3.67 -32.47 23.40
C PRO A 18 4.36 -31.22 22.87
N HIS A 19 3.62 -30.40 22.12
CA HIS A 19 4.02 -29.01 21.92
C HIS A 19 4.20 -28.38 23.31
N PRO A 20 5.31 -27.65 23.57
CA PRO A 20 5.42 -26.91 24.82
C PRO A 20 4.21 -25.98 24.92
N PRO A 21 3.55 -25.88 26.09
CA PRO A 21 2.43 -24.98 26.26
C PRO A 21 2.92 -23.56 25.96
N LEU A 22 2.19 -22.86 25.09
CA LEU A 22 2.42 -21.44 24.85
C LEU A 22 2.37 -20.76 26.21
N ASN A 23 3.52 -20.29 26.70
CA ASN A 23 3.56 -19.51 27.93
C ASN A 23 2.57 -18.35 27.75
N GLU A 24 1.64 -18.19 28.69
CA GLU A 24 0.67 -17.09 28.73
C GLU A 24 1.37 -15.73 28.55
N ARG A 25 2.62 -15.64 29.00
CA ARG A 25 3.49 -14.47 28.82
C ARG A 25 3.82 -14.16 27.35
N ILE A 26 4.02 -15.17 26.50
CA ILE A 26 4.27 -15.02 25.05
C ILE A 26 2.99 -14.57 24.34
N LEU A 27 1.83 -15.12 24.75
CA LEU A 27 0.53 -14.62 24.29
C LEU A 27 0.29 -13.18 24.76
N SER A 28 0.66 -12.83 26.00
CA SER A 28 0.48 -11.48 26.57
C SER A 28 1.31 -10.40 25.86
N SER A 29 2.50 -10.75 25.34
CA SER A 29 3.31 -9.82 24.54
C SER A 29 2.79 -9.68 23.11
N LEU A 30 2.13 -10.71 22.56
CA LEU A 30 1.47 -10.65 21.26
C LEU A 30 0.07 -10.02 21.32
N THR A 31 -0.58 -9.98 22.50
CA THR A 31 -1.94 -9.44 22.71
C THR A 31 -1.98 -7.99 23.21
N ARG A 32 -0.84 -7.30 23.29
CA ARG A 32 -0.77 -5.88 23.72
C ARG A 32 -1.07 -4.85 22.63
N ARG A 33 -1.79 -5.23 21.57
CA ARG A 33 -2.50 -4.26 20.72
C ARG A 33 -3.98 -4.61 20.74
N SER A 34 -4.69 -4.03 21.70
CA SER A 34 -6.16 -4.11 21.80
C SER A 34 -6.86 -3.15 20.85
N VAL A 35 -6.12 -2.45 19.99
CA VAL A 35 -6.60 -1.45 19.03
C VAL A 35 -6.28 -1.98 17.64
N ALA A 36 -7.24 -1.86 16.71
CA ALA A 36 -7.01 -2.16 15.30
C ALA A 36 -5.77 -1.37 14.82
N ALA A 37 -4.86 -2.03 14.10
CA ALA A 37 -3.64 -1.39 13.63
C ALA A 37 -3.98 -0.25 12.66
N HIS A 38 -3.44 0.94 12.91
CA HIS A 38 -3.62 2.10 12.05
C HIS A 38 -2.74 1.95 10.80
N PRO A 39 -3.31 1.87 9.57
CA PRO A 39 -2.55 1.51 8.37
C PRO A 39 -1.44 2.51 8.03
N TRP A 40 -1.57 3.78 8.42
CA TRP A 40 -0.52 4.78 8.20
C TRP A 40 0.61 4.73 9.25
N HIS A 41 0.32 4.40 10.50
CA HIS A 41 1.27 4.57 11.60
C HIS A 41 1.84 3.23 12.09
N ASP A 42 0.99 2.21 12.18
CA ASP A 42 1.35 0.91 12.72
C ASP A 42 1.97 -0.02 11.69
N LEU A 43 1.63 0.14 10.41
CA LEU A 43 2.27 -0.61 9.33
C LEU A 43 3.69 -0.10 9.13
N GLU A 44 4.65 -1.02 9.07
CA GLU A 44 6.02 -0.68 8.74
C GLU A 44 6.14 -0.32 7.27
N ILE A 45 6.98 0.68 6.96
CA ILE A 45 7.30 1.04 5.57
C ILE A 45 8.00 -0.09 4.81
N GLY A 46 8.69 -0.98 5.51
CA GLY A 46 9.42 -2.11 4.94
C GLY A 46 10.93 -1.86 4.82
N PRO A 47 11.77 -2.89 4.97
CA PRO A 47 13.23 -2.74 5.08
C PRO A 47 13.93 -2.36 3.77
N GLY A 48 13.22 -2.38 2.63
CA GLY A 48 13.77 -2.01 1.33
C GLY A 48 13.55 -0.54 0.97
N ALA A 49 12.91 0.25 1.83
CA ALA A 49 12.63 1.66 1.58
C ALA A 49 13.96 2.45 1.47
N PRO A 50 14.03 3.48 0.60
CA PRO A 50 12.95 4.05 -0.22
C PRO A 50 12.67 3.29 -1.53
N THR A 51 13.48 2.31 -1.92
CA THR A 51 13.35 1.62 -3.22
C THR A 51 12.18 0.63 -3.28
N ILE A 52 12.00 -0.18 -2.23
CA ILE A 52 10.92 -1.15 -2.09
C ILE A 52 10.22 -0.93 -0.74
N PHE A 53 8.93 -0.62 -0.78
CA PHE A 53 8.15 -0.28 0.40
C PHE A 53 6.80 -1.00 0.40
N ASN A 54 6.17 -1.07 1.56
CA ASN A 54 4.77 -1.45 1.66
C ASN A 54 3.89 -0.29 1.18
N CYS A 55 2.89 -0.58 0.38
CA CYS A 55 1.87 0.36 -0.10
C CYS A 55 0.51 -0.11 0.39
N VAL A 56 -0.25 0.75 1.05
CA VAL A 56 -1.66 0.49 1.40
C VAL A 56 -2.51 0.96 0.25
N VAL A 57 -3.30 0.07 -0.36
CA VAL A 57 -4.17 0.40 -1.49
C VAL A 57 -5.46 1.01 -0.98
N GLU A 58 -5.82 2.19 -1.49
CA GLU A 58 -7.09 2.85 -1.23
C GLU A 58 -8.06 2.60 -2.39
N ILE A 59 -7.59 2.73 -3.64
CA ILE A 59 -8.46 2.68 -4.82
C ILE A 59 -7.98 1.58 -5.76
N SER A 60 -8.88 0.62 -6.01
CA SER A 60 -8.63 -0.45 -6.97
C SER A 60 -8.54 0.08 -8.40
N LYS A 61 -7.63 -0.50 -9.18
CA LYS A 61 -7.62 -0.37 -10.65
C LYS A 61 -9.02 -0.58 -11.23
N GLY A 62 -9.45 0.32 -12.10
CA GLY A 62 -10.76 0.29 -12.74
C GLY A 62 -11.92 0.87 -11.91
N SER A 63 -11.67 1.31 -10.68
CA SER A 63 -12.70 1.91 -9.83
C SER A 63 -12.94 3.39 -10.16
N LYS A 64 -14.20 3.82 -10.03
CA LYS A 64 -14.61 5.23 -9.97
C LYS A 64 -14.78 5.75 -8.53
N VAL A 65 -14.81 4.85 -7.56
CA VAL A 65 -14.99 5.23 -6.16
C VAL A 65 -13.64 5.67 -5.63
N LYS A 66 -13.51 6.95 -5.30
CA LYS A 66 -12.38 7.46 -4.54
C LYS A 66 -12.62 7.12 -3.08
N TYR A 67 -11.88 6.12 -2.63
CA TYR A 67 -11.71 5.85 -1.23
C TYR A 67 -10.56 6.69 -0.68
N GLU A 68 -10.55 6.90 0.63
CA GLU A 68 -9.47 7.56 1.35
C GLU A 68 -9.34 6.99 2.75
N LEU A 69 -8.14 7.07 3.30
CA LEU A 69 -7.89 6.82 4.70
C LEU A 69 -8.48 7.94 5.57
N ASP A 70 -9.43 7.59 6.45
CA ASP A 70 -9.76 8.45 7.57
C ASP A 70 -8.65 8.36 8.64
N LYS A 71 -7.73 9.34 8.62
CA LYS A 71 -6.57 9.44 9.52
C LYS A 71 -6.92 9.37 11.01
N LYS A 72 -8.16 9.68 11.40
CA LYS A 72 -8.59 9.63 12.80
C LYS A 72 -8.92 8.22 13.25
N THR A 73 -9.62 7.47 12.41
CA THR A 73 -10.09 6.12 12.76
C THR A 73 -9.18 5.01 12.23
N GLY A 74 -8.34 5.30 11.24
CA GLY A 74 -7.55 4.31 10.51
C GLY A 74 -8.35 3.46 9.54
N MET A 75 -9.61 3.82 9.27
CA MET A 75 -10.50 3.09 8.38
C MET A 75 -10.51 3.70 6.98
N ILE A 76 -10.75 2.85 5.99
CA ILE A 76 -11.01 3.31 4.62
C ILE A 76 -12.46 3.81 4.54
N MET A 77 -12.63 5.06 4.12
CA MET A 77 -13.94 5.67 3.86
C MET A 77 -14.10 6.00 2.39
N VAL A 78 -15.35 6.13 1.94
CA VAL A 78 -15.65 6.67 0.62
C VAL A 78 -15.62 8.19 0.71
N ASP A 79 -14.70 8.83 -0.01
CA ASP A 79 -14.71 10.27 -0.22
C ASP A 79 -15.85 10.63 -1.17
N ARG A 80 -15.74 10.14 -2.41
CA ARG A 80 -16.70 10.41 -3.48
C ARG A 80 -16.61 9.42 -4.63
N VAL A 81 -17.59 9.46 -5.52
CA VAL A 81 -17.48 8.87 -6.85
C VAL A 81 -16.95 9.94 -7.80
N LEU A 82 -15.98 9.59 -8.66
CA LEU A 82 -15.44 10.52 -9.66
C LEU A 82 -16.55 11.09 -10.56
N TYR A 83 -16.52 12.41 -10.72
CA TYR A 83 -17.50 13.20 -11.49
C TYR A 83 -17.30 13.00 -13.00
N SER A 84 -16.05 12.77 -13.40
CA SER A 84 -15.65 12.36 -14.75
C SER A 84 -16.09 10.92 -15.06
N SER A 85 -16.07 10.56 -16.34
CA SER A 85 -16.29 9.17 -16.78
C SER A 85 -15.05 8.28 -16.63
N VAL A 86 -13.88 8.86 -16.35
CA VAL A 86 -12.63 8.11 -16.17
C VAL A 86 -12.65 7.22 -14.92
N VAL A 87 -11.80 6.20 -14.92
CA VAL A 87 -11.55 5.27 -13.82
C VAL A 87 -10.05 5.27 -13.51
N TYR A 88 -9.67 4.94 -12.28
CA TYR A 88 -8.26 4.82 -11.92
C TYR A 88 -7.57 3.76 -12.79
N PRO A 89 -6.52 4.10 -13.58
CA PRO A 89 -5.92 3.16 -14.53
C PRO A 89 -5.10 2.06 -13.85
N HIS A 90 -4.68 2.31 -12.60
CA HIS A 90 -3.84 1.44 -11.79
C HIS A 90 -4.28 1.52 -10.32
N ASN A 91 -3.78 0.61 -9.47
CA ASN A 91 -4.09 0.65 -8.05
C ASN A 91 -3.45 1.92 -7.45
N TYR A 92 -4.18 2.60 -6.58
CA TYR A 92 -3.75 3.84 -5.96
C TYR A 92 -3.81 3.70 -4.44
N GLY A 93 -2.88 4.34 -3.76
CA GLY A 93 -2.90 4.46 -2.32
C GLY A 93 -1.68 5.19 -1.83
N PHE A 94 -1.18 4.82 -0.66
CA PHE A 94 -0.15 5.60 0.02
C PHE A 94 0.94 4.73 0.66
N ILE A 95 2.07 5.37 0.96
CA ILE A 95 3.20 4.77 1.67
C ILE A 95 3.03 5.01 3.18
N PRO A 96 2.97 3.97 4.02
CA PRO A 96 2.86 4.15 5.47
C PRO A 96 4.13 4.78 6.03
N ARG A 97 4.01 5.51 7.15
CA ARG A 97 5.12 6.24 7.80
C ARG A 97 5.85 7.24 6.90
N THR A 98 5.08 7.94 6.07
CA THR A 98 5.52 9.08 5.26
C THR A 98 4.58 10.26 5.48
N LEU A 99 5.03 11.47 5.18
CA LEU A 99 4.28 12.72 5.32
C LEU A 99 4.68 13.72 4.23
N CYS A 100 3.70 14.38 3.63
CA CYS A 100 3.85 15.42 2.63
C CYS A 100 3.43 16.78 3.19
N GLU A 101 3.67 17.85 2.41
CA GLU A 101 3.39 19.24 2.81
C GLU A 101 1.89 19.52 3.04
N ASP A 102 1.01 18.74 2.41
CA ASP A 102 -0.45 18.74 2.57
C ASP A 102 -0.92 18.00 3.85
N ASN A 103 0.01 17.45 4.63
CA ASN A 103 -0.24 16.60 5.79
C ASN A 103 -0.85 15.22 5.46
N ASP A 104 -0.78 14.77 4.21
CA ASP A 104 -1.10 13.41 3.78
C ASP A 104 0.15 12.52 3.71
N PRO A 105 0.00 11.20 3.79
CA PRO A 105 1.09 10.30 3.44
C PRO A 105 1.40 10.37 1.93
N MET A 106 2.62 10.02 1.55
CA MET A 106 3.07 10.03 0.16
C MET A 106 2.20 9.12 -0.72
N ASP A 107 1.61 9.70 -1.76
CA ASP A 107 0.78 9.03 -2.73
C ASP A 107 1.59 8.12 -3.67
N VAL A 108 1.00 6.98 -4.04
CA VAL A 108 1.60 6.03 -4.97
C VAL A 108 0.57 5.42 -5.91
N LEU A 109 0.94 5.36 -7.20
CA LEU A 109 0.24 4.62 -8.24
C LEU A 109 1.00 3.34 -8.56
N VAL A 110 0.40 2.18 -8.24
CA VAL A 110 1.01 0.85 -8.40
C VAL A 110 0.50 0.16 -9.66
N ILE A 111 1.39 -0.02 -10.62
CA ILE A 111 1.17 -0.75 -11.86
C ILE A 111 1.35 -2.25 -11.59
N MET A 112 0.31 -3.02 -11.91
CA MET A 112 0.30 -4.49 -11.84
C MET A 112 -0.85 -5.07 -12.69
N GLN A 113 -0.91 -6.39 -12.79
CA GLN A 113 -1.93 -7.12 -13.55
C GLN A 113 -3.34 -6.91 -12.97
N GLU A 114 -3.52 -7.20 -11.68
CA GLU A 114 -4.83 -7.34 -11.04
C GLU A 114 -5.22 -6.11 -10.18
N PRO A 115 -6.52 -5.80 -10.06
CA PRO A 115 -7.02 -4.85 -9.07
C PRO A 115 -6.86 -5.41 -7.66
N ILE A 116 -6.52 -4.54 -6.71
CA ILE A 116 -6.40 -4.87 -5.30
C ILE A 116 -7.52 -4.20 -4.50
N LEU A 117 -8.08 -4.94 -3.54
CA LEU A 117 -9.16 -4.43 -2.71
C LEU A 117 -8.68 -3.27 -1.79
N PRO A 118 -9.52 -2.25 -1.55
CA PRO A 118 -9.19 -1.18 -0.61
C PRO A 118 -8.87 -1.70 0.79
N GLY A 119 -7.84 -1.13 1.42
CA GLY A 119 -7.35 -1.51 2.75
C GLY A 119 -6.37 -2.70 2.74
N CYS A 120 -6.16 -3.38 1.62
CA CYS A 120 -5.06 -4.33 1.48
C CYS A 120 -3.73 -3.58 1.29
N PHE A 121 -2.62 -4.21 1.66
CA PHE A 121 -1.28 -3.70 1.36
C PHE A 121 -0.49 -4.70 0.53
N LEU A 122 0.49 -4.19 -0.22
CA LEU A 122 1.39 -4.96 -1.07
C LEU A 122 2.80 -4.37 -1.01
N ARG A 123 3.80 -5.10 -1.51
CA ARG A 123 5.15 -4.56 -1.70
C ARG A 123 5.23 -3.88 -3.07
N ALA A 124 5.56 -2.60 -3.07
CA ALA A 124 5.73 -1.79 -4.26
C ALA A 124 7.22 -1.43 -4.44
N LYS A 125 7.67 -1.35 -5.68
CA LYS A 125 9.01 -0.88 -6.06
C LYS A 125 8.87 0.42 -6.83
N ALA A 126 9.45 1.50 -6.32
CA ALA A 126 9.44 2.79 -7.01
C ALA A 126 10.28 2.71 -8.30
N ILE A 127 9.70 3.21 -9.39
CA ILE A 127 10.32 3.27 -10.71
C ILE A 127 10.33 4.69 -11.28
N GLY A 128 9.58 5.63 -10.71
CA GLY A 128 9.60 7.03 -11.12
C GLY A 128 8.75 7.93 -10.25
N LEU A 129 8.85 9.22 -10.51
CA LEU A 129 8.09 10.27 -9.85
C LEU A 129 7.26 11.00 -10.91
N MET A 130 6.01 11.29 -10.60
CA MET A 130 5.12 12.09 -11.42
C MET A 130 4.88 13.42 -10.71
N PRO A 131 5.61 14.49 -11.07
CA PRO A 131 5.37 15.79 -10.49
C PRO A 131 4.04 16.33 -10.99
N MET A 132 3.18 16.75 -10.07
CA MET A 132 1.84 17.22 -10.38
C MET A 132 1.54 18.49 -9.60
N ILE A 133 0.82 19.39 -10.25
CA ILE A 133 0.32 20.64 -9.68
C ILE A 133 -1.20 20.54 -9.67
N ASP A 134 -1.80 20.50 -8.48
CA ASP A 134 -3.24 20.51 -8.28
C ASP A 134 -3.65 21.86 -7.69
N GLN A 135 -4.40 22.66 -8.47
CA GLN A 135 -4.83 24.01 -8.06
C GLN A 135 -3.71 24.96 -7.59
N GLY A 136 -2.48 24.74 -8.07
CA GLY A 136 -1.30 25.55 -7.72
C GLY A 136 -0.48 24.99 -6.57
N GLU A 137 -0.94 23.91 -5.93
CA GLU A 137 -0.20 23.19 -4.88
C GLU A 137 0.53 21.98 -5.48
N LYS A 138 1.68 21.65 -4.89
CA LYS A 138 2.51 20.53 -5.33
C LYS A 138 1.96 19.23 -4.75
N ASP A 139 1.60 18.29 -5.61
CA ASP A 139 0.99 16.99 -5.25
C ASP A 139 1.70 15.84 -6.01
N ASP A 140 3.00 15.71 -5.76
CA ASP A 140 3.83 14.70 -6.41
C ASP A 140 3.33 13.28 -6.12
N LYS A 141 3.39 12.40 -7.13
CA LYS A 141 2.97 11.00 -6.98
C LYS A 141 4.07 10.03 -7.34
N ILE A 142 4.28 9.02 -6.51
CA ILE A 142 5.21 7.94 -6.81
C ILE A 142 4.59 7.02 -7.85
N ILE A 143 5.34 6.68 -8.90
CA ILE A 143 5.00 5.61 -9.83
C ILE A 143 5.78 4.37 -9.43
N ALA A 144 5.06 3.29 -9.17
CA ALA A 144 5.64 2.03 -8.71
C ALA A 144 5.07 0.83 -9.46
N VAL A 145 5.78 -0.29 -9.38
CA VAL A 145 5.27 -1.61 -9.79
C VAL A 145 5.11 -2.50 -8.57
N CYS A 146 4.21 -3.48 -8.62
CA CYS A 146 4.17 -4.51 -7.59
C CYS A 146 5.47 -5.34 -7.62
N ALA A 147 6.19 -5.38 -6.50
CA ALA A 147 7.48 -6.07 -6.39
C ALA A 147 7.35 -7.61 -6.52
N ASP A 148 6.14 -8.12 -6.31
CA ASP A 148 5.80 -9.54 -6.32
C ASP A 148 5.05 -9.99 -7.58
N ASP A 149 4.70 -9.06 -8.48
CA ASP A 149 4.02 -9.38 -9.72
C ASP A 149 5.04 -9.88 -10.78
N PRO A 150 4.97 -11.14 -11.25
CA PRO A 150 5.94 -11.68 -12.20
C PRO A 150 5.98 -10.91 -13.53
N GLU A 151 4.88 -10.28 -13.93
CA GLU A 151 4.77 -9.53 -15.18
C GLU A 151 5.43 -8.13 -15.07
N TYR A 152 5.47 -7.53 -13.88
CA TYR A 152 5.92 -6.14 -13.72
C TYR A 152 7.17 -5.96 -12.85
N ARG A 153 7.52 -6.94 -12.02
CA ARG A 153 8.64 -6.82 -11.06
C ARG A 153 10.00 -6.55 -11.71
N HIS A 154 10.14 -6.76 -13.01
CA HIS A 154 11.39 -6.56 -13.74
C HIS A 154 11.64 -5.08 -14.09
N TYR A 155 10.60 -4.23 -14.14
CA TYR A 155 10.77 -2.80 -14.43
C TYR A 155 11.54 -2.11 -13.33
N THR A 156 12.61 -1.37 -13.65
CA THR A 156 13.44 -0.64 -12.68
C THR A 156 13.38 0.87 -12.81
N ASP A 157 12.99 1.39 -13.97
CA ASP A 157 12.85 2.82 -14.22
C ASP A 157 11.61 3.12 -15.07
N ILE A 158 11.06 4.32 -14.92
CA ILE A 158 9.86 4.78 -15.60
C ILE A 158 10.00 4.75 -17.12
N ASN A 159 11.21 4.96 -17.63
CA ASN A 159 11.50 4.98 -19.06
C ASN A 159 11.44 3.59 -19.72
N GLU A 160 11.41 2.53 -18.91
CA GLU A 160 11.23 1.16 -19.40
C GLU A 160 9.75 0.86 -19.72
N LEU A 161 8.81 1.66 -19.20
CA LEU A 161 7.40 1.48 -19.51
C LEU A 161 7.09 1.89 -20.96
N PRO A 162 6.12 1.24 -21.61
CA PRO A 162 5.66 1.66 -22.93
C PRO A 162 5.21 3.13 -22.92
N PRO A 163 5.64 3.98 -23.87
CA PRO A 163 5.31 5.41 -23.85
C PRO A 163 3.81 5.72 -23.79
N HIS A 164 2.98 4.86 -24.40
CA HIS A 164 1.54 5.01 -24.34
C HIS A 164 0.98 4.84 -22.91
N ARG A 165 1.60 3.98 -22.09
CA ARG A 165 1.22 3.80 -20.68
C ARG A 165 1.40 5.09 -19.89
N LEU A 166 2.50 5.80 -20.11
CA LEU A 166 2.76 7.10 -19.47
C LEU A 166 1.77 8.16 -19.93
N ALA A 167 1.40 8.15 -21.21
CA ALA A 167 0.38 9.05 -21.75
C ALA A 167 -1.01 8.79 -21.13
N GLU A 168 -1.41 7.53 -20.94
CA GLU A 168 -2.67 7.18 -20.25
C GLU A 168 -2.69 7.69 -18.81
N ILE A 169 -1.60 7.47 -18.05
CA ILE A 169 -1.47 7.93 -16.66
C ILE A 169 -1.56 9.45 -16.59
N ARG A 170 -0.81 10.16 -17.44
CA ARG A 170 -0.85 11.63 -17.53
C ARG A 170 -2.27 12.13 -17.78
N ARG A 171 -2.95 11.59 -18.79
CA ARG A 171 -4.30 12.01 -19.17
C ARG A 171 -5.32 11.77 -18.08
N PHE A 172 -5.21 10.66 -17.35
CA PHE A 172 -6.08 10.40 -16.21
C PHE A 172 -6.02 11.54 -15.17
N PHE A 173 -4.82 11.93 -14.72
CA PHE A 173 -4.67 12.97 -13.71
C PHE A 173 -5.02 14.38 -14.22
N GLU A 174 -4.82 14.66 -15.50
CA GLU A 174 -5.29 15.92 -16.10
C GLU A 174 -6.83 15.98 -16.20
N ASP A 175 -7.51 14.84 -16.36
CA ASP A 175 -8.94 14.79 -16.68
C ASP A 175 -9.85 14.53 -15.47
N TYR A 176 -9.41 13.80 -14.44
CA TYR A 176 -10.29 13.25 -13.40
C TYR A 176 -11.05 14.31 -12.58
N LYS A 177 -10.52 15.54 -12.49
CA LYS A 177 -11.15 16.67 -11.78
C LYS A 177 -11.78 17.71 -12.72
N LYS A 178 -11.77 17.53 -14.04
CA LYS A 178 -12.31 18.53 -15.00
C LYS A 178 -13.80 18.81 -14.79
N ASN A 179 -14.61 17.79 -14.50
CA ASN A 179 -16.03 17.95 -14.21
C ASN A 179 -16.30 18.61 -12.84
N GLU A 180 -15.26 18.85 -12.04
CA GLU A 180 -15.32 19.63 -10.80
C GLU A 180 -14.89 21.10 -11.05
N ASN A 181 -14.63 21.51 -12.31
CA ASN A 181 -14.07 22.80 -12.71
C ASN A 181 -12.71 23.09 -12.03
N LYS A 182 -11.89 22.05 -11.82
CA LYS A 182 -10.52 22.18 -11.32
C LYS A 182 -9.53 21.88 -12.43
N GLU A 183 -8.38 22.56 -12.37
CA GLU A 183 -7.26 22.34 -13.28
C GLU A 183 -6.14 21.60 -12.55
N VAL A 184 -5.61 20.58 -13.23
CA VAL A 184 -4.48 19.77 -12.79
C VAL A 184 -3.47 19.76 -13.93
N ALA A 185 -2.20 20.04 -13.61
CA ALA A 185 -1.10 19.95 -14.55
C ALA A 185 -0.14 18.84 -14.12
N VAL A 186 0.21 17.96 -15.04
CA VAL A 186 1.23 16.93 -14.83
C VAL A 186 2.47 17.35 -15.59
N ASN A 187 3.63 17.37 -14.94
CA ASN A 187 4.91 17.69 -15.56
C ASN A 187 5.54 16.43 -16.19
N ASP A 188 6.76 16.53 -16.69
CA ASP A 188 7.47 15.35 -17.19
C ASP A 188 7.75 14.35 -16.06
N PHE A 189 7.57 13.07 -16.39
CA PHE A 189 7.88 11.99 -15.45
C PHE A 189 9.39 11.97 -15.19
N LEU A 190 9.76 11.86 -13.93
CA LEU A 190 11.14 11.82 -13.46
C LEU A 190 11.57 10.37 -13.15
N PRO A 191 12.87 10.06 -13.27
CA PRO A 191 13.38 8.70 -13.12
C PRO A 191 13.26 8.18 -11.68
N ALA A 192 13.62 6.91 -11.49
CA ALA A 192 13.48 6.23 -10.20
C ALA A 192 14.26 6.91 -9.06
N SER A 193 15.39 7.57 -9.37
CA SER A 193 16.20 8.30 -8.39
C SER A 193 15.41 9.40 -7.68
N ASP A 194 14.66 10.20 -8.43
CA ASP A 194 13.87 11.30 -7.91
C ASP A 194 12.74 10.78 -7.01
N ALA A 195 12.18 9.62 -7.34
CA ALA A 195 11.22 8.94 -6.49
C ALA A 195 11.84 8.53 -5.15
N TYR A 196 13.07 8.01 -5.15
CA TYR A 196 13.76 7.62 -3.92
C TYR A 196 14.04 8.82 -3.03
N GLU A 197 14.46 9.94 -3.61
CA GLU A 197 14.69 11.19 -2.89
C GLU A 197 13.39 11.74 -2.29
N ALA A 198 12.28 11.75 -3.05
CA ALA A 198 10.98 12.19 -2.57
C ALA A 198 10.44 11.33 -1.43
N ILE A 199 10.56 10.00 -1.53
CA ILE A 199 10.15 9.07 -0.46
C ILE A 199 11.00 9.28 0.78
N GLN A 200 12.32 9.40 0.65
CA GLN A 200 13.21 9.63 1.78
C GLN A 200 12.89 10.94 2.48
N HIS A 201 12.68 12.02 1.73
CA HIS A 201 12.28 13.30 2.30
C HIS A 201 10.97 13.19 3.09
N SER A 202 9.99 12.48 2.54
CA SER A 202 8.70 12.26 3.19
C SER A 202 8.79 11.40 4.45
N MET A 203 9.73 10.44 4.49
CA MET A 203 10.03 9.67 5.70
C MET A 203 10.64 10.55 6.80
N ASP A 204 11.54 11.48 6.42
CA ASP A 204 12.18 12.40 7.36
C ASP A 204 11.14 13.35 7.98
N LEU A 205 10.23 13.92 7.15
CA LEU A 205 9.11 14.74 7.63
C LEU A 205 8.19 13.99 8.59
N TYR A 206 7.89 12.72 8.28
CA TYR A 206 7.09 11.88 9.17
C TYR A 206 7.80 11.62 10.51
N ALA A 207 9.11 11.38 10.49
CA ALA A 207 9.89 11.18 11.71
C ALA A 207 9.85 12.43 12.61
N ASP A 208 10.03 13.61 12.03
CA ASP A 208 9.94 14.89 12.75
C ASP A 208 8.54 15.10 13.33
N TYR A 209 7.49 14.84 12.53
CA TYR A 209 6.09 14.91 12.98
C TYR A 209 5.82 14.01 14.20
N ILE A 210 6.33 12.78 14.20
CA ILE A 210 6.17 11.86 15.33
C ILE A 210 6.95 12.36 16.55
N VAL A 211 8.18 12.83 16.39
CA VAL A 211 8.98 13.36 17.50
C VAL A 211 8.30 14.58 18.13
N GLU A 212 7.78 15.50 17.33
CA GLU A 212 7.04 16.66 17.82
C GLU A 212 5.74 16.27 18.51
N SER A 213 5.00 15.31 17.95
CA SER A 213 3.75 14.80 18.52
C SER A 213 3.98 14.11 19.87
N LEU A 214 5.10 13.42 20.05
CA LEU A 214 5.48 12.78 21.32
C LEU A 214 6.00 13.76 22.38
N ARG A 215 6.41 14.98 21.99
CA ARG A 215 6.87 16.03 22.93
C ARG A 215 5.74 16.85 23.54
N ARG A 216 4.54 16.81 22.94
CA ARG A 216 3.33 17.51 23.42
C ARG A 216 2.56 16.64 24.40
#